data_AF-J9DRX6-F1
#
_entry.id   AF-J9DRX6-F1
#
_cell.length_a   1.000
_cell.length_b   1.000
_cell.length_c   1.000
_cell.angle_alpha   90.00
_cell.angle_beta   90.00
_cell.angle_gamma   90.00
#
_symmetry.space_group_name_H-M   'P 1'
#
loop_
_entity.id
_entity.type
_entity.pdbx_description
1 polymer ?
#
loop_
_entity_poly.entity_id
_entity_poly.type
_entity_poly.pdbx_seq_one_letter_code
_entity_poly.pdbx_strand_id
1 'polypeptide(L)'
;YERNEYTFHLIHQLDKEITNWFNNNKLKAFYLPFLNCNIRIGAQCLLQLAGIGRLRPNIVMLGFRNKWFENGKDGLSEIENYVGII
;
A
#
# COMPACT_ATOMS: atom_id res chain seq x y z
N TYR A 1 -7.43 -6.84 -17.92
CA TYR A 1 -7.65 -5.65 -17.08
C TYR A 1 -8.11 -4.52 -17.98
N GLU A 2 -9.43 -4.32 -18.09
CA GLU A 2 -9.95 -3.14 -18.78
C GLU A 2 -9.63 -1.89 -17.96
N ARG A 3 -9.11 -0.87 -18.63
CA ARG A 3 -8.73 0.41 -18.04
C ARG A 3 -10.01 1.17 -17.71
N ASN A 4 -10.52 0.99 -16.49
CA ASN A 4 -11.69 1.70 -16.01
C ASN A 4 -11.36 3.18 -15.77
N GLU A 5 -11.98 4.09 -16.54
CA GLU A 5 -11.76 5.54 -16.46
C GLU A 5 -12.03 6.08 -15.05
N TYR A 6 -13.00 5.52 -14.33
CA TYR A 6 -13.28 5.87 -12.94
C TYR A 6 -12.10 5.60 -12.03
N THR A 7 -11.44 4.45 -12.17
CA THR A 7 -10.27 4.09 -11.36
C THR A 7 -9.11 5.04 -11.61
N PHE A 8 -8.91 5.46 -12.87
CA PHE A 8 -7.87 6.45 -13.20
C PHE A 8 -8.15 7.81 -12.54
N HIS A 9 -9.38 8.30 -12.64
CA HIS A 9 -9.77 9.55 -11.98
C HIS A 9 -9.62 9.50 -10.46
N LEU A 10 -10.03 8.39 -9.84
CA LEU A 10 -9.89 8.19 -8.39
C LEU A 10 -8.42 8.17 -7.95
N ILE A 11 -7.57 7.44 -8.67
CA ILE A 11 -6.13 7.41 -8.41
C ILE A 11 -5.52 8.81 -8.51
N HIS A 12 -5.86 9.57 -9.56
CA HIS A 12 -5.36 10.92 -9.75
C HIS A 12 -5.81 11.88 -8.63
N GLN A 13 -7.06 11.76 -8.18
CA GLN A 13 -7.56 12.55 -7.07
C GLN A 13 -6.82 12.21 -5.76
N LEU A 14 -6.64 10.92 -5.46
CA LEU A 14 -5.92 10.47 -4.27
C LEU A 14 -4.46 10.92 -4.26
N ASP A 15 -3.80 10.86 -5.42
CA ASP A 15 -2.41 11.31 -5.57
C ASP A 15 -2.26 12.79 -5.20
N LYS A 16 -3.19 13.64 -5.66
CA LYS A 16 -3.21 15.06 -5.33
C LYS A 16 -3.43 15.31 -3.83
N GLU A 17 -4.43 14.66 -3.24
CA GLU A 17 -4.77 14.84 -1.82
C GLU A 17 -3.63 14.39 -0.89
N ILE A 18 -3.04 13.22 -1.17
CA ILE A 18 -1.96 12.65 -0.35
C ILE A 18 -0.68 13.45 -0.51
N THR A 19 -0.35 13.90 -1.73
CA THR A 19 0.82 14.76 -1.96
C THR A 19 0.68 16.10 -1.23
N ASN A 20 -0.51 16.70 -1.25
CA ASN A 20 -0.78 17.91 -0.47
C ASN A 20 -0.60 17.66 1.04
N TRP A 21 -1.08 16.52 1.54
CA TRP A 21 -0.88 16.14 2.94
C TRP A 21 0.61 15.96 3.28
N PHE A 22 1.41 15.32 2.42
CA PHE A 22 2.86 15.21 2.63
C PHE A 22 3.52 16.59 2.72
N ASN A 23 3.20 17.50 1.80
CA ASN A 23 3.75 18.85 1.79
C ASN A 23 3.40 19.64 3.06
N ASN A 24 2.14 19.59 3.49
CA ASN A 24 1.67 20.28 4.69
C ASN A 24 2.37 19.76 5.96
N ASN A 25 2.70 18.48 6.00
CA ASN A 25 3.42 17.84 7.11
C ASN A 25 4.96 17.87 6.94
N LYS A 26 5.47 18.58 5.91
CA LYS A 26 6.91 18.68 5.59
C LYS A 26 7.58 17.32 5.33
N LEU A 27 6.82 16.36 4.80
CA LEU A 27 7.29 15.03 4.44
C LEU A 27 7.75 15.01 2.98
N LYS A 28 8.99 14.56 2.74
CA LYS A 28 9.53 14.33 1.40
C LYS A 28 9.30 12.89 0.98
N ALA A 29 8.09 12.59 0.51
CA ALA A 29 7.67 11.24 0.15
C ALA A 29 6.91 11.24 -1.19
N PHE A 30 6.81 10.08 -1.80
CA PHE A 30 6.03 9.84 -3.01
C PHE A 30 4.86 8.91 -2.69
N TYR A 31 3.71 9.17 -3.30
CA TYR A 31 2.57 8.27 -3.25
C TYR A 31 2.58 7.34 -4.47
N LEU A 32 2.33 6.04 -4.24
CA LEU A 32 2.19 5.05 -5.30
C LEU A 32 1.00 4.13 -4.99
N PRO A 33 -0.18 4.38 -5.60
CA PRO A 33 -1.35 3.55 -5.36
C PRO A 33 -1.21 2.19 -6.06
N PHE A 34 -1.65 1.13 -5.40
CA PHE A 34 -1.58 -0.22 -5.95
C PHE A 34 -2.80 -1.05 -5.53
N LEU A 35 -3.53 -1.62 -6.50
CA LEU A 35 -4.75 -2.41 -6.27
C LEU A 35 -4.46 -3.91 -6.40
N ASN A 36 -4.78 -4.69 -5.36
CA ASN A 36 -4.63 -6.16 -5.38
C ASN A 36 -5.72 -6.84 -4.57
N CYS A 37 -5.82 -8.15 -4.75
CA CYS A 37 -6.72 -9.03 -4.00
C CYS A 37 -6.36 -9.17 -2.52
N ASN A 38 -5.09 -8.98 -2.14
CA ASN A 38 -4.68 -8.96 -0.73
C ASN A 38 -3.45 -8.06 -0.52
N ILE A 39 -3.21 -7.71 0.74
CA ILE A 39 -2.13 -6.81 1.15
C ILE A 39 -0.74 -7.41 0.92
N ARG A 40 -0.60 -8.74 1.02
CA ARG A 40 0.67 -9.45 0.86
C ARG A 40 1.23 -9.30 -0.55
N ILE A 41 0.41 -9.62 -1.56
CA ILE A 41 0.77 -9.49 -2.98
C ILE A 41 1.03 -8.01 -3.30
N GLY A 42 0.21 -7.11 -2.77
CA GLY A 42 0.40 -5.67 -2.95
C GLY A 42 1.74 -5.17 -2.42
N ALA A 43 2.13 -5.57 -1.20
CA ALA A 43 3.40 -5.21 -0.59
C ALA A 43 4.59 -5.78 -1.38
N GLN A 44 4.51 -7.04 -1.83
CA GLN A 44 5.55 -7.67 -2.64
C GLN A 44 5.76 -6.91 -3.96
N CYS A 45 4.67 -6.58 -4.66
CA CYS A 45 4.77 -5.82 -5.90
C CYS A 45 5.34 -4.42 -5.69
N LEU A 46 4.91 -3.70 -4.64
CA LEU A 46 5.48 -2.39 -4.32
C LEU A 46 6.98 -2.49 -4.06
N LEU A 47 7.44 -3.48 -3.29
CA LEU A 47 8.86 -3.70 -3.04
C LEU A 47 9.67 -3.97 -4.31
N GLN A 48 9.11 -4.77 -5.21
CA GLN A 48 9.81 -5.24 -6.41
C GLN A 48 9.78 -4.21 -7.55
N LEU A 49 8.70 -3.46 -7.66
CA LEU A 49 8.42 -2.59 -8.81
C LEU A 49 8.56 -1.09 -8.49
N ALA A 50 8.53 -0.69 -7.22
CA ALA A 50 8.67 0.73 -6.88
C ALA A 50 10.11 1.24 -7.05
N GLY A 51 10.21 2.53 -7.35
CA GLY A 51 11.48 3.21 -7.56
C GLY A 51 11.97 3.15 -9.00
N ILE A 52 12.85 4.08 -9.36
CA ILE A 52 13.47 4.15 -10.68
C ILE A 52 14.99 4.20 -10.49
N GLY A 53 15.71 3.29 -11.15
CA GLY A 53 17.16 3.19 -11.06
C GLY A 53 17.65 2.95 -9.64
N ARG A 54 18.40 3.90 -9.07
CA ARG A 54 18.95 3.82 -7.71
C ARG A 54 17.96 4.21 -6.61
N LEU A 55 16.76 4.69 -6.95
CA LEU A 55 15.70 5.07 -5.99
C LEU A 55 14.78 3.90 -5.61
N ARG A 56 15.32 2.67 -5.50
CA ARG A 56 14.55 1.49 -5.12
C ARG A 56 14.42 1.43 -3.58
N PRO A 57 13.22 1.16 -3.02
CA PRO A 57 13.06 1.00 -1.58
C PRO A 57 13.91 -0.17 -1.06
N ASN A 58 14.55 0.04 0.09
CA ASN A 58 15.40 -0.94 0.76
C ASN A 58 14.90 -1.34 2.17
N ILE A 59 13.98 -0.57 2.72
CA ILE A 59 13.38 -0.79 4.04
C ILE A 59 11.87 -0.69 3.89
N VAL A 60 11.17 -1.60 4.56
CA VAL A 60 9.71 -1.58 4.69
C VAL A 60 9.35 -1.23 6.11
N MET A 61 8.50 -0.23 6.27
CA MET A 61 7.90 0.13 7.54
C MET A 61 6.40 -0.15 7.46
N LEU A 62 5.90 -0.95 8.41
CA LEU A 62 4.50 -1.34 8.52
C LEU A 62 4.02 -1.02 9.93
N GLY A 63 2.78 -0.55 10.04
CA GLY A 63 2.11 -0.42 11.33
C GLY A 63 1.73 -1.79 11.89
N PHE A 64 1.77 -1.97 13.21
CA PHE A 64 1.35 -3.20 13.88
C PHE A 64 -0.16 -3.44 13.72
N ARG A 65 -0.56 -4.66 13.35
CA ARG A 65 -1.98 -5.03 13.28
C ARG A 65 -2.56 -5.22 14.68
N ASN A 66 -3.21 -4.18 15.17
CA ASN A 66 -4.00 -4.24 16.40
C ASN A 66 -5.23 -5.16 16.23
N LYS A 67 -5.73 -5.68 17.37
CA LYS A 67 -7.01 -6.40 17.43
C LYS A 67 -7.12 -7.61 16.48
N TRP A 68 -5.98 -8.23 16.18
CA TRP A 68 -5.92 -9.34 15.22
C TRP A 68 -6.83 -10.53 15.58
N PHE A 69 -7.11 -10.74 16.87
CA PHE A 69 -7.94 -11.86 17.35
C PHE A 69 -9.46 -11.61 17.32
N GLU A 70 -9.93 -10.37 17.07
CA GLU A 70 -11.36 -10.01 17.22
C GLU A 70 -12.28 -10.83 16.30
N ASN A 71 -11.78 -11.25 15.14
CA ASN A 71 -12.52 -12.03 14.15
C ASN A 71 -12.35 -13.55 14.33
N GLY A 72 -11.68 -14.01 15.38
CA GLY A 72 -11.46 -15.43 15.65
C GLY A 72 -10.92 -16.20 14.44
N LYS A 73 -11.55 -17.32 14.11
CA LYS A 73 -11.16 -18.16 12.96
C LYS A 73 -11.38 -17.48 11.61
N ASP A 74 -12.38 -16.62 11.50
CA ASP A 74 -12.74 -15.95 10.25
C ASP A 74 -11.69 -14.90 9.85
N GLY A 75 -10.94 -14.38 10.83
CA GLY A 75 -9.82 -13.44 10.61
C GLY A 75 -8.47 -14.09 10.28
N LEU A 76 -8.36 -15.42 10.33
CA LEU A 76 -7.07 -16.11 10.23
C LEU A 76 -6.35 -15.80 8.90
N SER A 77 -7.09 -15.81 7.79
CA SER A 77 -6.55 -15.48 6.47
C SER A 77 -5.99 -14.06 6.39
N GLU A 78 -6.62 -13.08 7.06
CA GLU A 78 -6.11 -11.71 7.08
C GLU A 78 -4.79 -11.62 7.87
N ILE A 79 -4.70 -12.32 9.00
CA ILE A 79 -3.48 -12.39 9.82
C ILE A 79 -2.36 -13.07 9.05
N GLU A 80 -2.64 -14.19 8.40
CA GLU A 80 -1.67 -14.91 7.56
C GLU A 80 -1.13 -14.00 6.45
N ASN A 81 -1.99 -13.20 5.82
CA ASN A 81 -1.58 -12.24 4.80
C ASN A 81 -0.70 -11.12 5.38
N TYR A 82 -1.02 -10.60 6.57
CA TYR A 82 -0.22 -9.56 7.22
C TYR A 82 1.16 -10.07 7.65
N VAL A 83 1.21 -11.22 8.33
CA VAL A 83 2.46 -11.85 8.77
C VAL A 83 3.30 -12.26 7.56
N GLY A 84 2.68 -12.74 6.48
CA GLY A 84 3.38 -13.15 5.28
C GLY A 84 4.02 -12.01 4.46
N ILE A 85 3.93 -10.76 4.92
CA ILE A 85 4.72 -9.62 4.39
C ILE A 85 6.12 -9.55 5.03
N ILE A 86 6.24 -10.03 6.28
CA ILE A 86 7.47 -10.02 7.09
C ILE A 86 8.30 -11.25 6.72
#